data_AF-A0AA37WP31-F1
#
_entry.id   AF-A0AA37WP31-F1
#
_cell.length_a   1.000
_cell.length_b   1.000
_cell.length_c   1.000
_cell.angle_alpha   90.00
_cell.angle_beta   90.00
_cell.angle_gamma   90.00
#
_symmetry.space_group_name_H-M   'P 1'
#
loop_
_entity.id
_entity.type
_entity.pdbx_description
1 polymer ?
#
loop_
_entity_poly.entity_id
_entity_poly.type
_entity_poly.pdbx_seq_one_letter_code
_entity_poly.pdbx_strand_id
1 'polypeptide(L)'
;MHTIGAILETMKQRRQSAENITFGMGGELLQKINRDTMQFAMKASAAMVDGLWRDVYKDPITDSGKRSKRGRLALIPYDGSVKTIREQDLGERENLLRTVFKDGELFIEDDFDTIRARANDTQFIN
;
A
#
# COMPACT_ATOMS: atom_id res chain seq x y z
N MET A 1 -16.63 0.65 -10.53
CA MET A 1 -15.75 1.48 -11.41
C MET A 1 -16.08 1.37 -12.91
N HIS A 2 -17.10 0.60 -13.33
CA HIS A 2 -17.36 0.34 -14.75
C HIS A 2 -18.19 1.43 -15.46
N THR A 3 -18.98 2.22 -14.73
CA THR A 3 -19.95 3.15 -15.31
C THR A 3 -19.35 4.49 -15.72
N ILE A 4 -18.44 5.07 -14.94
CA ILE A 4 -17.76 6.33 -15.31
C ILE A 4 -16.98 6.15 -16.62
N GLY A 5 -16.20 5.07 -16.73
CA GLY A 5 -15.50 4.74 -17.98
C GLY A 5 -16.44 4.59 -19.17
N ALA A 6 -17.57 3.89 -19.00
CA ALA A 6 -18.56 3.72 -20.07
C ALA A 6 -19.24 5.04 -20.49
N ILE A 7 -19.51 5.94 -19.54
CA ILE A 7 -20.08 7.26 -19.84
C ILE A 7 -19.07 8.10 -20.63
N LEU A 8 -17.80 8.15 -20.17
CA LEU A 8 -16.74 8.88 -20.86
C LEU A 8 -16.49 8.34 -22.27
N GLU A 9 -16.52 7.02 -22.46
CA GLU A 9 -16.38 6.40 -23.78
C GLU A 9 -17.57 6.77 -24.70
N THR A 10 -18.79 6.79 -24.18
CA THR A 10 -19.97 7.22 -24.95
C THR A 10 -19.88 8.70 -25.34
N MET A 11 -19.44 9.57 -24.42
CA MET A 11 -19.23 10.99 -24.72
C MET A 11 -18.18 11.19 -25.80
N LYS A 12 -17.07 10.45 -25.73
CA LYS A 12 -16.01 10.46 -26.74
C LYS A 12 -16.53 10.07 -28.13
N GLN A 13 -17.33 9.00 -28.23
CA GLN A 13 -17.95 8.56 -29.49
C GLN A 13 -18.89 9.62 -30.06
N ARG A 14 -19.56 10.38 -29.20
CA ARG A 14 -20.43 11.52 -29.56
C ARG A 14 -19.66 12.83 -29.78
N ARG A 15 -18.33 12.81 -29.72
CA ARG A 15 -17.45 13.99 -29.85
C ARG A 15 -17.77 15.08 -28.82
N GLN A 16 -18.15 14.68 -27.61
CA GLN A 16 -18.40 15.56 -26.47
C GLN A 16 -17.17 15.61 -25.56
N SER A 17 -16.72 16.81 -25.17
CA SER A 17 -15.59 16.98 -24.24
C SER A 17 -15.96 16.46 -22.85
N ALA A 18 -15.00 15.80 -22.20
CA ALA A 18 -15.11 15.37 -20.80
C ALA A 18 -15.13 16.55 -19.81
N GLU A 19 -14.67 17.74 -20.22
CA GLU A 19 -14.71 18.96 -19.42
C GLU A 19 -16.15 19.46 -19.16
N ASN A 20 -17.12 18.97 -19.94
CA ASN A 20 -18.53 19.37 -19.83
C ASN A 20 -19.31 18.63 -18.73
N ILE A 21 -18.67 17.73 -17.98
CA ILE A 21 -19.34 16.91 -16.96
C ILE A 21 -18.52 16.85 -15.67
N THR A 22 -19.21 16.60 -14.56
CA THR A 22 -18.59 16.24 -13.28
C THR A 22 -19.29 14.98 -12.75
N PHE A 23 -18.52 14.09 -12.11
CA PHE A 23 -19.05 12.88 -11.50
C PHE A 23 -19.07 13.01 -9.97
N GLY A 24 -20.22 12.71 -9.36
CA GLY A 24 -20.33 12.48 -7.92
C GLY A 24 -20.40 10.98 -7.64
N MET A 25 -19.58 10.48 -6.71
CA MET A 25 -19.64 9.10 -6.25
C MET A 25 -19.88 9.04 -4.73
N GLY A 26 -20.99 8.40 -4.33
CA GLY A 26 -21.31 8.14 -2.92
C GLY A 26 -20.93 6.73 -2.49
N GLY A 27 -21.93 5.84 -2.42
CA GLY A 27 -21.78 4.48 -1.84
C GLY A 27 -20.71 3.60 -2.51
N GLU A 28 -20.52 3.68 -3.83
CA GLU A 28 -19.45 2.93 -4.51
C GLU A 28 -18.04 3.37 -4.07
N LEU A 29 -17.84 4.67 -3.84
CA LEU A 29 -16.54 5.23 -3.46
C LEU A 29 -16.24 4.99 -1.97
N LEU A 30 -17.26 5.11 -1.12
CA LEU A 30 -17.05 5.15 0.34
C LEU A 30 -17.51 3.90 1.09
N GLN A 31 -18.36 3.05 0.52
CA GLN A 31 -19.02 1.95 1.25
C GLN A 31 -18.84 0.56 0.62
N LYS A 32 -18.56 0.46 -0.68
CA LYS A 32 -18.36 -0.83 -1.38
C LYS A 32 -16.91 -1.32 -1.40
N ILE A 33 -16.05 -0.71 -0.60
CA ILE A 33 -14.68 -1.16 -0.34
C ILE A 33 -14.67 -1.84 1.03
N ASN A 34 -13.99 -2.98 1.13
CA ASN A 34 -13.79 -3.67 2.41
C ASN A 34 -12.30 -4.01 2.60
N ARG A 35 -11.96 -4.58 3.75
CA ARG A 35 -10.56 -4.97 4.09
C ARG A 35 -9.91 -5.85 3.02
N ASP A 36 -10.69 -6.75 2.41
CA ASP A 36 -10.19 -7.71 1.43
C ASP A 36 -10.01 -7.11 0.04
N THR A 37 -10.62 -5.96 -0.27
CA THR A 37 -10.48 -5.29 -1.57
C THR A 37 -9.01 -5.06 -1.94
N MET A 38 -8.17 -4.68 -0.97
CA MET A 38 -6.71 -4.54 -1.13
C MET A 38 -5.92 -5.62 -0.37
N GLN A 39 -6.62 -6.65 0.13
CA GLN A 39 -6.05 -7.75 0.92
C GLN A 39 -5.22 -7.29 2.14
N PHE A 40 -5.62 -6.18 2.80
CA PHE A 40 -4.91 -5.70 3.99
C PHE A 40 -4.96 -6.75 5.10
N ALA A 41 -3.79 -7.07 5.65
CA ALA A 41 -3.61 -8.06 6.71
C ALA A 41 -2.41 -7.71 7.59
N MET A 42 -2.54 -7.99 8.89
CA MET A 42 -1.43 -7.95 9.85
C MET A 42 -1.04 -9.37 10.23
N LYS A 43 0.25 -9.68 10.19
CA LYS A 43 0.78 -11.01 10.53
C LYS A 43 2.12 -10.83 11.24
N ALA A 44 2.33 -11.57 12.33
CA ALA A 44 3.64 -11.66 12.96
C ALA A 44 4.63 -12.29 11.98
N SER A 45 5.77 -11.64 11.74
CA SER A 45 6.82 -12.11 10.85
C SER A 45 8.11 -12.52 11.58
N ALA A 46 8.31 -12.03 12.80
CA ALA A 46 9.46 -12.38 13.64
C ALA A 46 9.11 -12.26 15.14
N ALA A 47 9.82 -13.02 15.98
CA ALA A 47 9.78 -12.92 17.43
C ALA A 47 11.20 -12.98 18.00
N MET A 48 11.49 -12.21 19.04
CA MET A 48 12.75 -12.29 19.77
C MET A 48 12.60 -13.28 20.93
N VAL A 49 13.36 -14.37 20.89
CA VAL A 49 13.33 -15.45 21.89
C VAL A 49 14.75 -15.70 22.37
N ASP A 50 14.99 -15.57 23.67
CA ASP A 50 16.32 -15.69 24.29
C ASP A 50 17.37 -14.77 23.63
N GLY A 51 16.97 -13.55 23.28
CA GLY A 51 17.83 -12.57 22.61
C GLY A 51 18.06 -12.81 21.11
N LEU A 52 17.47 -13.86 20.53
CA LEU A 52 17.64 -14.22 19.12
C LEU A 52 16.33 -14.03 18.34
N TRP A 53 16.42 -13.38 17.18
CA TRP A 53 15.30 -13.25 16.26
C TRP A 53 15.00 -14.60 15.59
N ARG A 54 13.73 -15.02 15.64
CA ARG A 54 13.21 -16.21 14.96
C ARG A 54 12.10 -15.81 13.99
N ASP A 55 12.14 -16.39 12.80
CA ASP A 55 11.09 -16.22 11.80
C ASP A 55 9.76 -16.81 12.31
N VAL A 56 8.69 -16.03 12.17
CA VAL A 56 7.31 -16.49 12.41
C VAL A 56 6.55 -16.28 11.10
N TYR A 57 5.80 -17.28 10.64
CA TYR A 57 5.00 -17.14 9.43
C TYR A 57 3.89 -18.17 9.34
N LYS A 58 2.86 -17.82 8.58
CA LYS A 58 1.80 -18.75 8.19
C LYS A 58 2.08 -19.27 6.79
N ASP A 59 1.96 -20.58 6.61
CA ASP A 59 2.09 -21.25 5.31
C ASP A 59 1.02 -22.36 5.22
N PRO A 60 -0.24 -22.01 4.89
CA PRO A 60 -1.33 -22.96 4.93
C PRO A 60 -1.26 -23.92 3.73
N ILE A 61 -1.41 -25.22 4.01
CA ILE A 61 -1.30 -26.30 3.01
C ILE A 61 -2.27 -26.09 1.83
N THR A 62 -3.47 -25.58 2.10
CA THR A 62 -4.57 -25.49 1.12
C THR A 62 -4.60 -24.20 0.32
N ASP A 63 -3.74 -23.21 0.63
CA ASP A 63 -3.79 -21.89 -0.01
C ASP A 63 -2.43 -21.18 0.05
N SER A 64 -1.56 -21.49 -0.91
CA SER A 64 -0.22 -20.90 -0.99
C SER A 64 -0.23 -19.38 -1.14
N GLY A 65 -1.32 -18.79 -1.65
CA GLY A 65 -1.51 -17.34 -1.75
C GLY A 65 -1.60 -16.64 -0.40
N LYS A 66 -1.88 -17.37 0.68
CA LYS A 66 -1.95 -16.83 2.05
C LYS A 66 -0.63 -16.91 2.82
N ARG A 67 0.44 -17.44 2.20
CA ARG A 67 1.77 -17.49 2.81
C ARG A 67 2.26 -16.09 3.19
N SER A 68 2.74 -15.93 4.43
CA SER A 68 3.25 -14.64 4.92
C SER A 68 4.75 -14.47 4.74
N LYS A 69 5.19 -13.21 4.68
CA LYS A 69 6.62 -12.86 4.76
C LYS A 69 7.18 -13.26 6.13
N ARG A 70 8.50 -13.43 6.20
CA ARG A 70 9.25 -13.93 7.37
C ARG A 70 10.37 -12.96 7.72
N GLY A 71 10.70 -12.87 9.00
CA GLY A 71 11.77 -12.04 9.53
C GLY A 71 11.36 -10.59 9.78
N ARG A 72 12.32 -9.79 10.23
CA ARG A 72 12.21 -8.33 10.25
C ARG A 72 12.37 -7.81 8.81
N LEU A 73 11.60 -6.79 8.44
CA LEU A 73 11.42 -6.37 7.05
C LEU A 73 11.81 -4.92 6.84
N ALA A 74 12.32 -4.61 5.65
CA ALA A 74 12.54 -3.26 5.15
C ALA A 74 11.90 -3.12 3.76
N LEU A 75 11.60 -1.88 3.36
CA LEU A 75 11.05 -1.56 2.04
C LEU A 75 12.04 -0.65 1.31
N ILE A 76 12.41 -1.00 0.09
CA ILE A 76 13.39 -0.25 -0.70
C ILE A 76 12.82 0.15 -2.07
N PRO A 77 13.31 1.25 -2.67
CA PRO A 77 13.18 1.48 -4.11
C PRO A 77 13.79 0.32 -4.90
N TYR A 78 13.13 -0.09 -5.97
CA TYR A 78 13.62 -1.13 -6.87
C TYR A 78 13.02 -0.97 -8.26
N ASP A 79 13.85 -0.53 -9.22
CA ASP A 79 13.51 -0.50 -10.65
C ASP A 79 12.17 0.20 -10.96
N GLY A 80 12.02 1.46 -10.52
CA GLY A 80 10.78 2.24 -10.68
C GLY A 80 9.61 1.79 -9.79
N SER A 81 9.82 0.78 -8.93
CA SER A 81 8.82 0.25 -7.99
C SER A 81 9.38 0.15 -6.57
N VAL A 82 8.67 -0.55 -5.69
CA VAL A 82 9.12 -0.85 -4.32
C VAL A 82 9.27 -2.35 -4.10
N LYS A 83 10.27 -2.74 -3.31
CA LYS A 83 10.53 -4.14 -2.97
C LYS A 83 10.70 -4.31 -1.48
N THR A 84 10.00 -5.30 -0.91
CA THR A 84 10.24 -5.73 0.48
C THR A 84 11.44 -6.67 0.53
N ILE A 85 12.36 -6.40 1.45
CA ILE A 85 13.52 -7.24 1.76
C ILE A 85 13.55 -7.57 3.26
N ARG A 86 14.44 -8.48 3.68
CA ARG A 86 14.73 -8.60 5.11
C ARG A 86 15.55 -7.39 5.56
N GLU A 87 15.30 -6.92 6.78
CA GLU A 87 15.99 -5.76 7.33
C GLU A 87 17.50 -6.00 7.46
N GLN A 88 17.92 -7.21 7.80
CA GLN A 88 19.35 -7.58 7.86
C GLN A 88 20.07 -7.46 6.51
N ASP A 89 19.32 -7.51 5.40
CA ASP A 89 19.88 -7.39 4.06
C ASP A 89 19.93 -5.92 3.62
N LEU A 90 19.38 -4.98 4.39
CA LEU A 90 19.25 -3.57 3.99
C LEU A 90 20.61 -2.95 3.63
N GLY A 91 21.63 -3.17 4.45
CA GLY A 91 22.95 -2.57 4.29
C GLY A 91 22.86 -1.04 4.39
N GLU A 92 23.48 -0.33 3.44
CA GLU A 92 23.47 1.13 3.35
C GLU A 92 22.30 1.70 2.53
N ARG A 93 21.39 0.85 2.05
CA ARG A 93 20.24 1.30 1.26
C ARG A 93 19.23 2.04 2.12
N GLU A 94 18.52 2.97 1.51
CA GLU A 94 17.40 3.65 2.14
C GLU A 94 16.25 2.67 2.45
N ASN A 95 15.76 2.71 3.69
CA ASN A 95 14.51 2.06 4.07
C ASN A 95 13.37 3.08 4.01
N LEU A 96 12.39 2.83 3.16
CA LEU A 96 11.20 3.67 3.01
C LEU A 96 10.26 3.59 4.21
N LEU A 97 10.42 2.58 5.08
CA LEU A 97 9.68 2.50 6.34
C LEU A 97 10.25 3.51 7.34
N ARG A 98 9.39 4.41 7.82
CA ARG A 98 9.72 5.42 8.83
C ARG A 98 9.09 5.02 10.17
N THR A 99 9.83 5.22 11.26
CA THR A 99 9.26 5.11 12.61
C THR A 99 8.31 6.28 12.83
N VAL A 100 7.00 6.02 12.74
CA VAL A 100 5.96 7.03 13.01
C VAL A 100 5.60 7.11 14.48
N PHE A 101 5.66 6.00 15.21
CA PHE A 101 5.31 5.89 16.61
C PHE A 101 6.25 4.92 17.32
N LYS A 102 6.69 5.26 18.53
CA LYS A 102 7.56 4.40 19.35
C LYS A 102 7.37 4.71 20.83
N ASP A 103 7.23 3.67 21.65
CA ASP A 103 7.21 3.74 23.11
C ASP A 103 6.23 4.76 23.72
N GLY A 104 5.06 4.96 23.08
CA GLY A 104 4.04 5.90 23.55
C GLY A 104 4.06 7.26 22.87
N GLU A 105 5.09 7.55 22.06
CA GLU A 105 5.31 8.85 21.44
C GLU A 105 5.13 8.80 19.92
N LEU A 106 4.53 9.86 19.38
CA LEU A 106 4.34 10.08 17.94
C LEU A 106 5.50 10.92 17.41
N PHE A 107 6.23 10.40 16.42
CA PHE A 107 7.44 11.03 15.86
C PHE A 107 7.18 11.76 14.54
N ILE A 108 6.11 11.39 13.83
CA ILE A 108 5.77 11.94 12.53
C ILE A 108 4.30 12.31 12.52
N GLU A 109 4.04 13.61 12.38
CA GLU A 109 2.71 14.20 12.19
C GLU A 109 2.68 14.90 10.83
N ASP A 110 2.39 14.13 9.78
CA ASP A 110 2.22 14.68 8.44
C ASP A 110 0.84 15.37 8.35
N ASP A 111 0.80 16.62 7.87
CA ASP A 111 -0.46 17.31 7.61
C ASP A 111 -1.13 16.84 6.30
N PHE A 112 -2.37 17.27 6.07
CA PHE A 112 -3.15 16.77 4.94
C PHE A 112 -2.56 17.18 3.57
N ASP A 113 -1.95 18.37 3.48
CA ASP A 113 -1.35 18.85 2.24
C ASP A 113 -0.04 18.10 1.92
N THR A 114 0.74 17.75 2.94
CA THR A 114 1.88 16.85 2.83
C THR A 114 1.47 15.48 2.31
N ILE A 115 0.39 14.91 2.85
CA ILE A 115 -0.14 13.62 2.38
C ILE A 115 -0.64 13.72 0.92
N ARG A 116 -1.33 14.81 0.54
CA ARG A 116 -1.76 15.04 -0.85
C ARG A 116 -0.58 15.15 -1.81
N ALA A 117 0.46 15.91 -1.44
CA ALA A 117 1.66 16.05 -2.25
C ALA A 117 2.33 14.68 -2.47
N ARG A 118 2.47 13.88 -1.41
CA ARG A 118 3.03 12.52 -1.50
C ARG A 118 2.18 11.57 -2.35
N ALA A 119 0.84 11.65 -2.27
CA ALA A 119 -0.05 10.80 -3.06
C ALA A 119 -0.03 11.13 -4.57
N ASN A 120 0.33 12.37 -4.93
CA ASN A 120 0.51 12.79 -6.31
C ASN A 120 1.92 12.52 -6.85
N ASP A 121 2.85 12.12 -5.99
CA ASP A 121 4.21 11.77 -6.41
C ASP A 121 4.20 10.42 -7.13
N THR A 122 4.63 10.42 -8.39
CA THR A 122 4.67 9.23 -9.24
C THR A 122 6.00 8.49 -9.18
N GLN A 123 6.89 8.82 -8.22
CA GLN A 123 8.23 8.23 -8.11
C GLN A 123 8.25 6.69 -8.13
N PHE A 124 7.19 6.03 -7.66
CA PHE A 124 7.05 4.56 -7.61
C PHE A 124 5.78 4.03 -8.31
N ILE A 125 5.16 4.84 -9.17
CA ILE A 125 3.96 4.48 -9.93
C ILE A 125 4.41 4.21 -11.36
N ASN A 126 4.39 2.94 -11.78
CA ASN A 126 4.48 2.54 -13.19
C ASN A 126 3.18 2.86 -13.93
#